data_AF-A0A6N7IY66-F1
#
_entry.id   AF-A0A6N7IY66-F1
#
_cell.length_a   1.000
_cell.length_b   1.000
_cell.length_c   1.000
_cell.angle_alpha   90.00
_cell.angle_beta   90.00
_cell.angle_gamma   90.00
#
_symmetry.space_group_name_H-M   'P 1'
#
loop_
_entity.id
_entity.type
_entity.pdbx_description
1 polymer ?
#
loop_
_entity_poly.entity_id
_entity_poly.type
_entity_poly.pdbx_seq_one_letter_code
_entity_poly.pdbx_strand_id
1 'polypeptide(L)'
;MKKKTMNKIVAPALALGLLVPLNAQAADHAPTASTPAGDLRATLDQLLSEHYVLAVTSMMKAYDGAADAEVAMKALDQNAVDMTPAIASIFGDEGAAQFEEIFR
;
A
#
# COMPACT_ATOMS: atom_id res chain seq x y z
N MET A 1 -20.08 -9.55 55.14
CA MET A 1 -20.77 -8.55 54.30
C MET A 1 -21.90 -9.24 53.55
N LYS A 2 -23.14 -8.72 53.54
CA LYS A 2 -24.29 -9.41 52.92
C LYS A 2 -24.05 -9.54 51.40
N LYS A 3 -24.29 -10.72 50.81
CA LYS A 3 -24.06 -11.01 49.37
C LYS A 3 -24.67 -9.94 48.43
N LYS A 4 -25.81 -9.37 48.84
CA LYS A 4 -26.52 -8.28 48.16
C LYS A 4 -25.79 -6.92 48.20
N THR A 5 -25.04 -6.61 49.25
CA THR A 5 -24.21 -5.38 49.31
C THR A 5 -22.88 -5.55 48.56
N MET A 6 -22.33 -6.77 48.47
CA MET A 6 -21.13 -7.06 47.69
C MET A 6 -21.38 -6.92 46.18
N ASN A 7 -22.51 -7.42 45.67
CA ASN A 7 -22.87 -7.32 44.25
C ASN A 7 -23.15 -5.87 43.78
N LYS A 8 -23.57 -4.99 44.70
CA LYS A 8 -23.84 -3.57 44.41
C LYS A 8 -22.58 -2.72 44.22
N ILE A 9 -21.43 -3.20 44.69
CA ILE A 9 -20.15 -2.48 44.62
C ILE A 9 -19.24 -3.10 43.56
N VAL A 10 -19.26 -4.43 43.40
CA VAL A 10 -18.42 -5.14 42.42
C VAL A 10 -18.84 -4.85 40.97
N ALA A 11 -20.14 -4.79 40.68
CA ALA A 11 -20.63 -4.53 39.32
C ALA A 11 -20.21 -3.15 38.75
N PRO A 12 -20.36 -2.02 39.47
CA PRO A 12 -19.89 -0.73 38.96
C PRO A 12 -18.35 -0.64 38.92
N ALA A 13 -17.63 -1.25 39.87
CA ALA A 13 -16.16 -1.25 39.86
C ALA A 13 -15.58 -2.02 38.65
N LEU A 14 -16.21 -3.14 38.26
CA LEU A 14 -15.83 -3.90 37.06
C LEU A 14 -16.16 -3.14 35.77
N ALA A 15 -17.32 -2.46 35.73
CA ALA A 15 -17.70 -1.61 34.59
C ALA A 15 -16.74 -0.41 34.41
N LEU A 16 -16.32 0.23 35.50
CA LEU A 16 -15.30 1.28 35.51
C LEU A 16 -13.90 0.73 35.15
N GLY A 17 -13.56 -0.48 35.59
CA GLY A 17 -12.31 -1.15 35.20
C GLY A 17 -12.23 -1.52 33.72
N LEU A 18 -13.36 -1.83 33.08
CA LEU A 18 -13.48 -2.11 31.64
C LEU A 18 -13.41 -0.84 30.76
N LEU A 19 -13.68 0.35 31.32
CA LEU A 19 -13.62 1.63 30.60
C LEU A 19 -12.18 2.13 30.35
N VAL A 20 -11.21 1.72 31.18
CA VAL A 20 -9.79 2.09 31.02
C VAL A 20 -9.13 1.42 29.80
N PRO A 21 -9.26 0.10 29.55
CA PRO A 21 -8.71 -0.53 28.36
C PRO A 21 -9.41 -0.11 27.06
N LEU A 22 -10.65 0.39 27.10
CA LEU A 22 -11.34 0.90 25.91
C LEU A 22 -10.71 2.20 25.36
N ASN A 23 -10.21 3.09 26.22
CA ASN A 23 -9.64 4.36 25.79
C ASN A 23 -8.16 4.26 25.42
N ALA A 24 -7.41 3.35 26.06
CA ALA A 24 -6.01 3.11 25.72
C ALA A 24 -5.87 2.46 24.33
N GLN A 25 -6.73 1.47 24.03
CA GLN A 25 -6.72 0.78 22.73
C GLN A 25 -7.29 1.64 21.58
N ALA A 26 -8.09 2.66 21.89
CA ALA A 26 -8.64 3.59 20.89
C ALA A 26 -7.66 4.73 20.54
N ALA A 27 -6.75 5.10 21.45
CA ALA A 27 -5.79 6.17 21.21
C ALA A 27 -4.66 5.76 20.24
N ASP A 28 -4.27 4.48 20.23
CA ASP A 28 -3.21 3.97 19.37
C ASP A 28 -3.66 3.70 17.91
N HIS A 29 -4.95 3.83 17.59
CA HIS A 29 -5.54 3.53 16.27
C HIS A 29 -6.42 4.68 15.74
N ALA A 30 -6.05 5.93 15.99
CA ALA A 30 -6.67 7.05 15.29
C ALA A 30 -6.49 6.84 13.77
N PRO A 31 -7.57 6.89 12.96
CA PRO A 31 -7.46 6.68 11.52
C PRO A 31 -6.55 7.75 10.92
N THR A 32 -5.51 7.31 10.22
CA THR A 32 -4.56 8.15 9.47
C THR A 32 -4.75 7.91 7.98
N ALA A 33 -4.56 8.97 7.18
CA ALA A 33 -4.56 8.86 5.73
C ALA A 33 -3.31 8.12 5.20
N SER A 34 -2.17 8.23 5.90
CA SER A 34 -0.94 7.50 5.58
C SER A 34 -0.96 6.17 6.32
N THR A 35 -1.06 5.10 5.52
CA THR A 35 -0.96 3.71 5.97
C THR A 35 -0.09 2.97 4.96
N PRO A 36 0.62 1.90 5.33
CA PRO A 36 1.44 1.14 4.38
C PRO A 36 0.66 0.66 3.14
N ALA A 37 -0.61 0.25 3.32
CA ALA A 37 -1.46 -0.15 2.21
C ALA A 37 -1.87 1.03 1.32
N GLY A 38 -2.15 2.21 1.92
CA GLY A 38 -2.42 3.43 1.19
C GLY A 38 -1.22 3.92 0.38
N ASP A 39 -0.03 3.86 0.97
CA ASP A 39 1.22 4.24 0.33
C ASP A 39 1.57 3.30 -0.82
N LEU A 40 1.38 1.98 -0.63
CA LEU A 40 1.55 0.98 -1.69
C LEU A 40 0.60 1.23 -2.86
N ARG A 41 -0.68 1.50 -2.57
CA ARG A 41 -1.67 1.81 -3.60
C ARG A 41 -1.29 3.08 -4.37
N ALA A 42 -0.95 4.16 -3.68
CA ALA A 42 -0.57 5.41 -4.31
C ALA A 42 0.71 5.24 -5.17
N THR A 43 1.66 4.44 -4.71
CA THR A 43 2.89 4.12 -5.46
C THR A 43 2.57 3.37 -6.75
N LEU A 44 1.75 2.32 -6.68
CA LEU A 44 1.32 1.57 -7.86
C LEU A 44 0.48 2.43 -8.81
N ASP A 45 -0.44 3.26 -8.29
CA ASP A 45 -1.25 4.18 -9.09
C ASP A 45 -0.36 5.16 -9.88
N GLN A 46 0.70 5.70 -9.26
CA GLN A 46 1.67 6.56 -9.93
C GLN A 46 2.43 5.80 -11.03
N LEU A 47 3.08 4.68 -10.67
CA LEU A 47 3.96 3.95 -11.58
C LEU A 47 3.20 3.40 -12.78
N LEU A 48 2.02 2.81 -12.59
CA LEU A 48 1.22 2.26 -13.69
C LEU A 48 0.65 3.35 -14.60
N SER A 49 0.31 4.53 -14.05
CA SER A 49 -0.13 5.67 -14.86
C SER A 49 1.02 6.21 -15.73
N GLU A 50 2.22 6.30 -15.17
CA GLU A 50 3.42 6.66 -15.92
C GLU A 50 3.75 5.62 -17.00
N HIS A 51 3.66 4.33 -16.69
CA HIS A 51 3.84 3.24 -17.64
C HIS A 51 2.92 3.36 -18.84
N TYR A 52 1.63 3.65 -18.61
CA TYR A 52 0.67 3.85 -19.70
C TYR A 52 1.09 4.99 -20.63
N VAL A 53 1.48 6.13 -20.07
CA VAL A 53 1.94 7.28 -20.86
C VAL A 53 3.20 6.95 -21.64
N LEU A 54 4.17 6.29 -21.01
CA LEU A 54 5.43 5.88 -21.65
C LEU A 54 5.21 4.83 -22.73
N ALA A 55 4.31 3.86 -22.52
CA ALA A 55 3.99 2.83 -23.49
C ALA A 55 3.38 3.45 -24.76
N VAL A 56 2.37 4.30 -24.60
CA VAL A 56 1.74 4.99 -25.73
C VAL A 56 2.73 5.91 -26.44
N THR A 57 3.54 6.66 -25.70
CA THR A 57 4.57 7.54 -26.26
C THR A 57 5.61 6.77 -27.05
N SER A 58 6.07 5.64 -26.51
CA SER A 58 7.08 4.79 -27.15
C SER A 58 6.54 4.16 -28.43
N MET A 59 5.30 3.65 -28.40
CA MET A 59 4.61 3.10 -29.58
C MET A 59 4.49 4.15 -30.69
N MET A 60 4.05 5.38 -30.36
CA MET A 60 3.92 6.45 -31.36
C MET A 60 5.28 6.85 -31.93
N LYS A 61 6.29 7.04 -31.08
CA LYS A 61 7.65 7.39 -31.55
C LYS A 61 8.28 6.32 -32.43
N ALA A 62 8.08 5.05 -32.07
CA ALA A 62 8.53 3.93 -32.88
C ALA A 62 7.82 3.90 -34.24
N TYR A 63 6.50 4.12 -34.26
CA TYR A 63 5.71 4.19 -35.49
C TYR A 63 6.15 5.34 -36.41
N ASP A 64 6.41 6.53 -35.84
CA ASP A 64 6.84 7.72 -36.59
C ASP A 64 8.31 7.68 -37.00
N GLY A 65 9.09 6.68 -36.57
CA GLY A 65 10.53 6.61 -36.80
C GLY A 65 11.30 7.76 -36.15
N ALA A 66 10.83 8.26 -35.01
CA ALA A 66 11.41 9.40 -34.33
C ALA A 66 12.85 9.09 -33.84
N ALA A 67 13.74 10.08 -33.93
CA ALA A 67 15.14 9.94 -33.54
C ALA A 67 15.34 9.59 -32.05
N ASP A 68 14.34 9.87 -31.22
CA ASP A 68 14.33 9.62 -29.78
C ASP A 68 13.42 8.45 -29.35
N ALA A 69 13.00 7.60 -30.28
CA ALA A 69 12.19 6.42 -29.96
C ALA A 69 12.85 5.48 -28.93
N GLU A 70 14.16 5.27 -29.07
CA GLU A 70 14.94 4.45 -28.12
C GLU A 70 14.99 5.05 -26.71
N VAL A 71 14.95 6.38 -26.60
CA VAL A 71 14.93 7.06 -25.29
C VAL A 71 13.60 6.80 -24.58
N ALA A 72 12.48 6.85 -25.32
CA ALA A 72 11.17 6.55 -24.77
C ALA A 72 11.04 5.07 -24.36
N MET A 73 11.53 4.15 -25.18
CA MET A 73 11.57 2.71 -24.84
C MET A 73 12.38 2.44 -23.57
N LYS A 74 13.53 3.09 -23.39
CA LYS A 74 14.32 2.95 -22.15
C LYS A 74 13.61 3.51 -20.93
N ALA A 75 12.89 4.62 -21.08
CA ALA A 75 12.09 5.17 -19.98
C ALA A 75 10.96 4.21 -19.60
N LEU A 76 10.29 3.59 -20.59
CA LEU A 76 9.28 2.56 -20.37
C LEU A 76 9.85 1.35 -19.60
N ASP A 77 11.00 0.82 -20.04
CA ASP A 77 11.68 -0.29 -19.37
C ASP A 77 12.08 0.05 -17.93
N GLN A 78 12.66 1.25 -17.72
CA GLN A 78 13.04 1.69 -16.38
C GLN A 78 11.83 1.83 -15.45
N ASN A 79 10.71 2.35 -15.94
CA ASN A 79 9.50 2.45 -15.13
C ASN A 79 8.95 1.07 -14.74
N ALA A 80 9.08 0.04 -15.57
CA ALA A 80 8.76 -1.33 -15.19
C ALA A 80 9.69 -1.86 -14.08
N VAL A 81 11.00 -1.57 -14.14
CA VAL A 81 11.96 -1.89 -13.07
C VAL A 81 11.60 -1.17 -11.76
N ASP A 82 11.14 0.08 -11.84
CA ASP A 82 10.74 0.86 -10.67
C ASP A 82 9.52 0.26 -9.94
N MET A 83 8.74 -0.61 -10.59
CA MET A 83 7.65 -1.36 -9.97
C MET A 83 8.10 -2.58 -9.17
N THR A 84 9.31 -3.12 -9.42
CA THR A 84 9.81 -4.35 -8.78
C THR A 84 9.70 -4.31 -7.25
N PRO A 85 10.08 -3.24 -6.53
CA PRO A 85 9.95 -3.20 -5.07
C PRO A 85 8.49 -3.26 -4.58
N ALA A 86 7.56 -2.64 -5.31
CA ALA A 86 6.14 -2.67 -4.96
C ALA A 86 5.56 -4.08 -5.18
N ILE A 87 5.93 -4.75 -6.27
CA ILE A 87 5.52 -6.14 -6.53
C ILE A 87 6.12 -7.09 -5.50
N ALA A 88 7.42 -6.94 -5.17
CA ALA A 88 8.09 -7.74 -4.15
C ALA A 88 7.42 -7.61 -2.78
N SER A 89 6.87 -6.43 -2.44
CA SER A 89 6.16 -6.23 -1.17
C SER A 89 4.90 -7.09 -1.00
N ILE A 90 4.33 -7.59 -2.11
CA ILE A 90 3.11 -8.40 -2.14
C ILE A 90 3.43 -9.88 -2.41
N PHE A 91 4.31 -10.14 -3.38
CA PHE A 91 4.55 -11.48 -3.93
C PHE A 91 5.94 -12.04 -3.62
N GLY A 92 6.78 -11.30 -2.89
CA GLY A 92 8.16 -11.66 -2.62
C GLY A 92 9.06 -11.56 -3.86
N ASP A 93 10.35 -11.85 -3.66
CA ASP A 93 11.39 -11.66 -4.68
C ASP A 93 11.17 -12.55 -5.92
N GLU A 94 10.68 -13.77 -5.74
CA GLU A 94 10.38 -14.68 -6.86
C GLU A 94 9.24 -14.16 -7.73
N GLY A 95 8.17 -13.63 -7.11
CA GLY A 95 7.07 -13.02 -7.84
C GLY A 95 7.48 -11.74 -8.55
N ALA A 96 8.36 -10.94 -7.93
CA ALA A 96 8.92 -9.74 -8.54
C ALA A 96 9.82 -10.07 -9.74
N ALA A 97 10.62 -11.14 -9.66
CA ALA A 97 11.42 -11.63 -10.77
C ALA A 97 10.56 -12.09 -11.96
N GLN A 98 9.49 -12.86 -11.70
CA GLN A 98 8.53 -13.25 -12.74
C GLN A 98 7.82 -12.05 -13.36
N PHE A 99 7.52 -11.03 -12.57
CA PHE A 99 6.94 -9.78 -13.08
C PHE A 99 7.90 -9.08 -14.06
N GLU A 100 9.20 -8.97 -13.73
CA GLU A 100 10.19 -8.39 -14.65
C GLU A 100 10.30 -9.16 -15.96
N GLU A 101 10.13 -10.49 -15.95
CA GLU A 101 10.20 -11.31 -17.17
C GLU A 101 9.05 -11.04 -18.16
N ILE A 102 7.86 -10.68 -17.66
CA ILE A 102 6.65 -10.55 -18.50
C ILE A 102 6.21 -9.10 -18.76
N PHE A 103 6.67 -8.15 -17.94
CA PHE A 103 6.17 -6.78 -17.95
C PHE A 103 7.17 -5.74 -18.49
N ARG A 104 8.40 -6.15 -18.77
CA ARG A 104 9.44 -5.31 -19.38
C ARG A 104 9.41 -5.38 -20.91
#